data_AF-A0A2G9TRY5-F1
#
_entry.id   AF-A0A2G9TRY5-F1
#
_cell.length_a   1.000
_cell.length_b   1.000
_cell.length_c   1.000
_cell.angle_alpha   90.00
_cell.angle_beta   90.00
_cell.angle_gamma   90.00
#
_symmetry.space_group_name_H-M   'P 1'
#
loop_
_entity.id
_entity.type
_entity.pdbx_description
1 polymer ?
#
loop_
_entity_poly.entity_id
_entity_poly.type
_entity_poly.pdbx_seq_one_letter_code
_entity_poly.pdbx_strand_id
1 'polypeptide(L)'
;WAAAVGAEIGFPAVNTIKPTKEYRNAPTGTTPLVTWIDGISITLVYEKSRIHYLIPIILLFAYSLLGGLIFWSIERSHEEVLLTDKSNFIDALKEELLNVVMRIHDRLSEFNKAYEAYRKYALNELHKTVYWYTLSIFYLTENETHKAMALRPQNAESMWKQHFESNFGRIHALRNYTDQLALRCWEIGVEGANSGWQRPLYRKKINQSMSDYNIAVGLDNVLTPIWTFWNAMFLAGRLL
;
A
#
# COMPACT_ATOMS: atom_id res chain seq x y z
N TRP A 1 64.55 14.53 11.93
CA TRP A 1 65.42 13.92 12.96
C TRP A 1 65.18 12.42 12.90
N ALA A 2 66.03 11.52 12.41
CA ALA A 2 67.35 11.50 11.77
C ALA A 2 67.29 10.25 10.83
N ALA A 3 67.61 10.32 9.53
CA ALA A 3 68.94 10.13 8.93
C ALA A 3 69.70 8.87 9.39
N ALA A 4 69.87 7.89 8.49
CA ALA A 4 71.17 7.36 8.03
C ALA A 4 70.95 6.26 6.95
N VAL A 5 71.36 6.44 5.69
CA VAL A 5 72.66 6.05 5.06
C VAL A 5 72.72 4.52 4.83
N GLY A 6 73.09 3.93 3.70
CA GLY A 6 73.76 4.34 2.44
C GLY A 6 74.34 3.04 1.84
N ALA A 7 74.36 2.85 0.52
CA ALA A 7 75.57 2.75 -0.33
C ALA A 7 75.10 2.19 -1.70
N GLU A 8 75.23 2.91 -2.84
CA GLU A 8 76.42 2.99 -3.72
C GLU A 8 76.61 1.71 -4.58
N ILE A 9 76.87 1.64 -5.89
CA ILE A 9 77.14 2.53 -7.05
C ILE A 9 77.01 1.62 -8.31
N GLY A 10 76.79 2.18 -9.51
CA GLY A 10 77.53 1.71 -10.70
C GLY A 10 76.71 1.30 -11.95
N PHE A 11 76.44 2.26 -12.82
CA PHE A 11 76.28 2.05 -14.28
C PHE A 11 77.66 1.80 -14.93
N PRO A 12 77.80 1.09 -16.08
CA PRO A 12 77.41 1.65 -17.38
C PRO A 12 76.97 0.67 -18.52
N ALA A 13 76.22 1.28 -19.44
CA ALA A 13 76.13 1.15 -20.92
C ALA A 13 76.46 -0.15 -21.70
N VAL A 14 75.45 -0.57 -22.48
CA VAL A 14 75.43 -0.83 -23.95
C VAL A 14 76.47 -1.81 -24.54
N ASN A 15 75.99 -2.94 -25.09
CA ASN A 15 76.21 -3.26 -26.51
C ASN A 15 75.32 -4.38 -27.07
N THR A 16 75.00 -4.17 -28.34
CA THR A 16 74.20 -4.89 -29.33
C THR A 16 74.54 -6.36 -29.59
N ILE A 17 73.51 -7.20 -29.77
CA ILE A 17 73.56 -8.42 -30.59
C ILE A 17 72.24 -8.55 -31.39
N LYS A 18 72.33 -8.50 -32.73
CA LYS A 18 71.28 -8.95 -33.66
C LYS A 18 71.26 -10.50 -33.68
N PRO A 19 70.13 -11.13 -34.03
CA PRO A 19 70.20 -11.86 -35.30
C PRO A 19 68.90 -11.88 -36.15
N THR A 20 69.14 -11.84 -37.47
CA THR A 20 68.46 -12.48 -38.61
C THR A 20 66.93 -12.45 -38.79
N LYS A 21 66.53 -11.79 -39.88
CA LYS A 21 65.30 -12.07 -40.63
C LYS A 21 65.43 -13.42 -41.34
N GLU A 22 64.45 -14.28 -41.15
CA GLU A 22 64.12 -15.35 -42.11
C GLU A 22 62.71 -15.09 -42.63
N TYR A 23 62.61 -14.79 -43.93
CA TYR A 23 61.35 -14.80 -44.66
C TYR A 23 61.24 -16.15 -45.36
N ARG A 24 60.12 -16.86 -45.19
CA ARG A 24 59.47 -17.59 -46.29
C ARG A 24 58.01 -17.96 -45.96
N ASN A 25 57.14 -17.39 -46.80
CA ASN A 25 55.96 -18.01 -47.43
C ASN A 25 54.69 -18.22 -46.61
N ALA A 26 53.74 -17.29 -46.79
CA ALA A 26 52.32 -17.62 -46.91
C ALA A 26 52.05 -18.17 -48.35
N PRO A 27 50.96 -18.93 -48.64
CA PRO A 27 49.60 -18.43 -48.43
C PRO A 27 48.50 -19.44 -48.06
N THR A 28 47.41 -18.84 -47.55
CA THR A 28 45.98 -19.18 -47.72
C THR A 28 45.38 -20.39 -47.01
N GLY A 29 44.55 -20.06 -46.01
CA GLY A 29 43.52 -20.91 -45.41
C GLY A 29 42.63 -20.04 -44.51
N THR A 30 41.56 -19.51 -45.10
CA THR A 30 40.55 -18.59 -44.56
C THR A 30 39.97 -18.97 -43.19
N THR A 31 40.07 -18.07 -42.20
CA THR A 31 38.99 -17.49 -41.34
C THR A 31 39.52 -17.02 -39.97
N PRO A 32 39.59 -15.69 -39.75
CA PRO A 32 39.13 -15.14 -38.46
C PRO A 32 38.39 -13.80 -38.62
N LEU A 33 37.80 -13.56 -39.80
CA LEU A 33 37.17 -12.27 -40.11
C LEU A 33 35.74 -12.18 -39.55
N VAL A 34 35.05 -13.30 -39.37
CA VAL A 34 33.66 -13.34 -38.87
C VAL A 34 33.60 -13.05 -37.36
N THR A 35 34.53 -13.59 -36.55
CA THR A 35 34.57 -13.33 -35.10
C THR A 35 35.01 -11.91 -34.74
N TRP A 36 35.88 -11.30 -35.56
CA TRP A 36 36.30 -9.91 -35.39
C TRP A 36 35.21 -8.91 -35.81
N ILE A 37 34.50 -9.19 -36.92
CA ILE A 37 33.39 -8.34 -37.34
C ILE A 37 32.23 -8.41 -36.35
N ASP A 38 31.92 -9.57 -35.76
CA ASP A 38 30.82 -9.67 -34.78
C ASP A 38 31.14 -8.87 -33.49
N GLY A 39 32.37 -8.96 -32.98
CA GLY A 39 32.80 -8.18 -31.82
C GLY A 39 32.83 -6.67 -32.07
N ILE A 40 33.34 -6.24 -33.23
CA ILE A 40 33.42 -4.82 -33.59
C ILE A 40 32.04 -4.25 -33.96
N SER A 41 31.17 -5.05 -34.60
CA SER A 41 29.81 -4.61 -34.97
C SER A 41 28.92 -4.46 -33.73
N ILE A 42 29.02 -5.37 -32.76
CA ILE A 42 28.33 -5.21 -31.47
C ILE A 42 28.85 -3.94 -30.79
N THR A 43 30.17 -3.72 -30.73
CA THR A 43 30.76 -2.54 -30.07
C THR A 43 30.40 -1.23 -30.78
N LEU A 44 30.39 -1.17 -32.12
CA LEU A 44 30.00 0.02 -32.90
C LEU A 44 28.49 0.32 -32.83
N VAL A 45 27.64 -0.71 -32.84
CA VAL A 45 26.20 -0.56 -32.63
C VAL A 45 25.92 -0.14 -31.18
N TYR A 46 26.72 -0.61 -30.23
CA TYR A 46 26.65 -0.23 -28.82
C TYR A 46 27.12 1.20 -28.55
N GLU A 47 28.14 1.68 -29.27
CA GLU A 47 28.70 3.02 -29.13
C GLU A 47 27.85 4.09 -29.83
N LYS A 48 27.14 3.74 -30.92
CA LYS A 48 26.28 4.66 -31.69
C LYS A 48 24.83 4.70 -31.23
N SER A 49 24.40 3.76 -30.39
CA SER A 49 23.00 3.66 -29.97
C SER A 49 22.77 4.31 -28.60
N ARG A 50 21.65 5.03 -28.47
CA ARG A 50 21.12 5.57 -27.18
C ARG A 50 20.94 4.50 -26.09
N ILE A 51 21.18 3.23 -26.40
CA ILE A 51 21.20 2.06 -25.50
C ILE A 51 22.23 2.22 -24.38
N HIS A 52 23.35 2.93 -24.59
CA HIS A 52 24.34 3.16 -23.53
C HIS A 52 23.73 3.85 -22.28
N TYR A 53 22.80 4.79 -22.49
CA TYR A 53 22.09 5.45 -21.40
C TYR A 53 20.96 4.59 -20.82
N LEU A 54 20.44 3.62 -21.58
CA LEU A 54 19.37 2.73 -21.13
C LEU A 54 19.86 1.64 -20.18
N ILE A 55 21.09 1.15 -20.33
CA ILE A 55 21.60 0.05 -19.51
C ILE A 55 21.68 0.42 -18.02
N PRO A 56 22.26 1.57 -17.61
CA PRO A 56 22.21 2.00 -16.21
C PRO A 56 20.78 2.19 -15.70
N ILE A 57 19.87 2.70 -16.53
CA ILE A 57 18.46 2.91 -16.18
C ILE A 57 17.73 1.57 -15.97
N ILE A 58 17.97 0.59 -16.84
CA ILE A 58 17.41 -0.76 -16.74
C ILE A 58 17.99 -1.49 -15.54
N LEU A 59 19.28 -1.34 -15.27
CA LEU A 59 19.94 -1.94 -14.12
C LEU A 59 19.44 -1.35 -12.80
N LEU A 60 19.24 -0.02 -12.73
CA LEU A 60 18.63 0.66 -11.59
C LEU A 60 17.17 0.20 -11.39
N PHE A 61 16.43 0.04 -12.49
CA PHE A 61 15.07 -0.47 -12.46
C PHE A 61 14.99 -1.91 -11.97
N ALA A 62 15.84 -2.78 -12.51
CA ALA A 62 15.93 -4.18 -12.11
C ALA A 62 16.32 -4.29 -10.64
N TYR A 63 17.28 -3.49 -10.17
CA TYR A 63 17.67 -3.45 -8.77
C TYR A 63 16.52 -2.99 -7.85
N SER A 64 15.77 -1.96 -8.27
CA SER A 64 14.59 -1.46 -7.53
C SER A 64 13.47 -2.51 -7.48
N LEU A 65 13.19 -3.19 -8.59
CA LEU A 65 12.21 -4.28 -8.65
C LEU A 65 12.64 -5.49 -7.81
N LEU A 66 13.91 -5.87 -7.87
CA LEU A 66 14.44 -7.01 -7.12
C LEU A 66 14.43 -6.74 -5.62
N GLY A 67 14.79 -5.51 -5.22
CA GLY A 67 14.63 -5.04 -3.84
C GLY A 67 13.17 -5.14 -3.39
N GLY A 68 12.23 -4.60 -4.17
CA GLY A 68 10.79 -4.69 -3.89
C GLY A 68 10.28 -6.14 -3.76
N LEU A 69 10.74 -7.06 -4.63
CA LEU A 69 10.38 -8.48 -4.58
C LEU A 69 10.90 -9.19 -3.31
N ILE A 70 12.12 -8.86 -2.88
CA ILE A 70 12.71 -9.44 -1.66
C ILE A 70 11.92 -8.97 -0.43
N PHE A 71 11.66 -7.67 -0.31
CA PHE A 71 10.85 -7.12 0.79
C PHE A 71 9.43 -7.70 0.79
N TRP A 72 8.80 -7.77 -0.38
CA TRP A 72 7.48 -8.40 -0.52
C TRP A 72 7.49 -9.86 -0.06
N SER A 73 8.49 -10.65 -0.44
CA SER A 73 8.55 -12.06 -0.06
C SER A 73 8.73 -12.28 1.46
N ILE A 74 9.37 -11.35 2.16
CA ILE A 74 9.62 -11.45 3.60
C ILE A 74 8.40 -10.97 4.39
N GLU A 75 7.82 -9.84 4.00
CA GLU A 75 6.81 -9.12 4.80
C GLU A 75 5.38 -9.59 4.51
N ARG A 76 5.12 -10.16 3.33
CA ARG A 76 3.79 -10.62 2.91
C ARG A 76 3.13 -11.59 3.88
N SER A 77 3.84 -12.58 4.38
CA SER A 77 3.24 -13.61 5.25
C SER A 77 2.80 -13.05 6.59
N HIS A 78 3.62 -12.16 7.18
CA HIS A 78 3.28 -11.49 8.43
C HIS A 78 2.11 -10.51 8.24
N GLU A 79 2.12 -9.78 7.12
CA GLU A 79 1.07 -8.83 6.79
C GLU A 79 -0.27 -9.51 6.47
N GLU A 80 -0.28 -10.64 5.77
CA GLU A 80 -1.50 -11.42 5.51
C GLU A 80 -2.15 -11.90 6.82
N VAL A 81 -1.36 -12.32 7.81
CA VAL A 81 -1.86 -12.69 9.14
C VAL A 81 -2.45 -11.47 9.85
N LEU A 82 -1.73 -10.34 9.87
CA LEU A 82 -2.19 -9.10 10.47
C LEU A 82 -3.50 -8.60 9.83
N LEU A 83 -3.59 -8.61 8.50
CA LEU A 83 -4.80 -8.21 7.77
C LEU A 83 -5.98 -9.14 8.06
N THR A 84 -5.72 -10.43 8.21
CA THR A 84 -6.74 -11.42 8.60
C THR A 84 -7.24 -11.15 10.01
N ASP A 85 -6.35 -10.90 10.97
CA ASP A 85 -6.72 -10.56 12.35
C ASP A 85 -7.53 -9.25 12.42
N LYS A 86 -7.12 -8.24 11.64
CA LYS A 86 -7.87 -6.98 11.49
C LYS A 86 -9.26 -7.20 10.92
N SER A 87 -9.38 -8.01 9.87
CA SER A 87 -10.66 -8.35 9.26
C SER A 87 -11.57 -9.07 10.25
N ASN A 88 -11.05 -10.06 10.97
CA ASN A 88 -11.80 -10.81 11.98
C ASN A 88 -12.30 -9.90 13.12
N PHE A 89 -11.46 -8.97 13.56
CA PHE A 89 -11.82 -7.98 14.56
C PHE A 89 -12.94 -7.04 14.06
N ILE A 90 -12.81 -6.53 12.83
CA ILE A 90 -13.85 -5.69 12.20
C ILE A 90 -15.17 -6.45 12.09
N ASP A 91 -15.13 -7.73 11.73
CA ASP A 91 -16.34 -8.55 11.62
C ASP A 91 -16.98 -8.81 13.00
N ALA A 92 -16.19 -8.98 14.06
CA ALA A 92 -16.70 -9.04 15.43
C ALA A 92 -17.40 -7.74 15.85
N LEU A 93 -16.86 -6.57 15.47
CA LEU A 93 -17.51 -5.29 15.74
C LEU A 93 -18.82 -5.12 14.95
N LYS A 94 -18.88 -5.59 13.70
CA LYS A 94 -20.12 -5.61 12.91
C LYS A 94 -21.19 -6.50 13.56
N GLU A 95 -20.79 -7.63 14.13
CA GLU A 95 -21.68 -8.52 14.89
C GLU A 95 -22.23 -7.87 16.15
N GLU A 96 -21.40 -7.10 16.86
CA GLU A 96 -21.84 -6.34 18.03
C GLU A 96 -22.96 -5.36 17.66
N LEU A 97 -22.79 -4.60 16.57
CA LEU A 97 -23.83 -3.70 16.09
C LEU A 97 -25.10 -4.47 15.65
N LEU A 98 -24.95 -5.59 14.95
CA LEU A 98 -26.06 -6.44 14.59
C LEU A 98 -26.84 -6.92 15.82
N ASN A 99 -26.15 -7.28 16.90
CA ASN A 99 -26.78 -7.67 18.15
C ASN A 99 -27.57 -6.51 18.78
N VAL A 100 -27.06 -5.28 18.74
CA VAL A 100 -27.79 -4.09 19.20
C VAL A 100 -29.07 -3.88 18.37
N VAL A 101 -28.98 -3.97 17.04
CA VAL A 101 -30.15 -3.83 16.14
C VAL A 101 -31.17 -4.94 16.39
N MET A 102 -30.74 -6.17 16.66
CA MET A 102 -31.65 -7.26 17.03
C MET A 102 -32.33 -7.03 18.38
N ARG A 103 -31.62 -6.54 19.40
CA ARG A 103 -32.26 -6.14 20.66
C ARG A 103 -33.31 -5.06 20.44
N ILE A 104 -33.09 -4.19 19.46
CA ILE A 104 -34.06 -3.16 19.08
C ILE A 104 -35.31 -3.80 18.47
N HIS A 105 -35.13 -4.73 17.53
CA HIS A 105 -36.21 -5.51 16.95
C HIS A 105 -37.08 -6.21 18.01
N ASP A 106 -36.45 -6.93 18.94
CA ASP A 106 -37.17 -7.71 19.96
C ASP A 106 -38.06 -6.80 20.82
N ARG A 107 -37.50 -5.67 21.26
CA ARG A 107 -38.20 -4.71 22.14
C ARG A 107 -39.22 -3.84 21.41
N LEU A 108 -39.09 -3.64 20.10
CA LEU A 108 -40.08 -2.93 19.28
C LEU A 108 -41.46 -3.62 19.33
N SER A 109 -41.49 -4.94 19.48
CA SER A 109 -42.74 -5.69 19.65
C SER A 109 -43.49 -5.37 20.96
N GLU A 110 -42.78 -4.90 21.98
CA GLU A 110 -43.31 -4.68 23.34
C GLU A 110 -43.80 -3.24 23.58
N PHE A 111 -43.25 -2.25 22.88
CA PHE A 111 -43.33 -0.82 23.26
C PHE A 111 -44.30 0.06 22.47
N ASN A 112 -45.46 -0.47 22.05
CA ASN A 112 -46.44 0.27 21.22
C ASN A 112 -47.01 1.57 21.88
N LYS A 113 -46.81 1.80 23.19
CA LYS A 113 -47.25 3.02 23.91
C LYS A 113 -46.14 4.02 24.29
N ALA A 114 -44.86 3.65 24.22
CA ALA A 114 -43.73 4.51 24.64
C ALA A 114 -42.67 4.65 23.53
N TYR A 115 -43.14 4.68 22.28
CA TYR A 115 -42.31 4.65 21.08
C TYR A 115 -41.25 5.78 21.04
N GLU A 116 -41.61 7.01 21.41
CA GLU A 116 -40.68 8.15 21.34
C GLU A 116 -39.53 8.04 22.35
N ALA A 117 -39.83 7.70 23.60
CA ALA A 117 -38.82 7.52 24.64
C ALA A 117 -37.89 6.35 24.29
N TYR A 118 -38.47 5.26 23.79
CA TYR A 118 -37.71 4.09 23.35
C TYR A 118 -36.82 4.40 22.15
N ARG A 119 -37.32 5.13 21.14
CA ARG A 119 -36.54 5.58 19.98
C ARG A 119 -35.33 6.39 20.41
N LYS A 120 -35.50 7.35 21.33
CA LYS A 120 -34.37 8.16 21.84
C LYS A 120 -33.32 7.31 22.53
N TYR A 121 -33.74 6.33 23.34
CA TYR A 121 -32.84 5.39 23.99
C TYR A 121 -32.07 4.53 22.98
N ALA A 122 -32.79 3.93 22.03
CA ALA A 122 -32.22 3.04 21.01
C ALA A 122 -31.24 3.78 20.08
N LEU A 123 -31.58 4.99 19.63
CA LEU A 123 -30.67 5.82 18.83
C LEU A 123 -29.39 6.18 19.60
N ASN A 124 -29.49 6.48 20.90
CA ASN A 124 -28.32 6.74 21.74
C ASN A 124 -27.44 5.49 21.90
N GLU A 125 -28.04 4.31 22.05
CA GLU A 125 -27.30 3.05 22.10
C GLU A 125 -26.57 2.78 20.78
N LEU A 126 -27.28 2.89 19.65
CA LEU A 126 -26.70 2.74 18.31
C LEU A 126 -25.58 3.74 18.05
N HIS A 127 -25.78 5.01 18.39
CA HIS A 127 -24.78 6.05 18.19
C HIS A 127 -23.50 5.76 18.99
N LYS A 128 -23.62 5.28 20.23
CA LYS A 128 -22.46 4.83 21.02
C LYS A 128 -21.74 3.66 20.38
N THR A 129 -22.47 2.65 19.89
CA THR A 129 -21.87 1.49 19.23
C THR A 129 -21.14 1.89 17.95
N VAL A 130 -21.74 2.73 17.11
CA VAL A 130 -21.11 3.23 15.88
C VAL A 130 -19.89 4.10 16.17
N TYR A 131 -19.95 4.92 17.23
CA TYR A 131 -18.80 5.70 17.70
C TYR A 131 -17.63 4.79 18.09
N TRP A 132 -17.88 3.77 18.93
CA TRP A 132 -16.83 2.84 19.35
C TRP A 132 -16.32 1.97 18.19
N TYR A 133 -17.18 1.58 17.25
CA TYR A 133 -16.79 0.93 16.00
C TYR A 133 -15.78 1.78 15.23
N THR A 134 -16.13 3.04 14.97
CA THR A 134 -15.30 4.00 14.22
C THR A 134 -13.95 4.21 14.91
N LEU A 135 -13.98 4.43 16.23
CA LEU A 135 -12.78 4.65 17.02
C LEU A 135 -11.87 3.42 17.01
N SER A 136 -12.45 2.23 17.14
CA SER A 136 -11.69 0.97 17.14
C SER A 136 -11.00 0.74 15.80
N ILE A 137 -11.69 0.97 14.68
CA ILE A 137 -11.10 0.85 13.34
C ILE A 137 -10.03 1.92 13.11
N PHE A 138 -10.25 3.15 13.57
CA PHE A 138 -9.24 4.20 13.47
C PHE A 138 -7.93 3.81 14.17
N TYR A 139 -8.01 3.25 15.39
CA TYR A 139 -6.83 2.80 16.13
C TYR A 139 -6.22 1.48 15.63
N LEU A 140 -6.99 0.67 14.90
CA LEU A 140 -6.48 -0.54 14.22
C LEU A 140 -5.45 -0.21 13.12
N THR A 141 -5.43 1.06 12.69
CA THR A 141 -4.50 1.56 11.69
C THR A 141 -3.18 1.89 12.37
N GLU A 142 -2.16 1.05 12.26
CA GLU A 142 -0.87 1.31 12.93
C GLU A 142 0.00 2.32 12.16
N ASN A 143 -0.09 2.33 10.83
CA ASN A 143 0.74 3.16 9.97
C ASN A 143 0.25 4.63 9.94
N GLU A 144 1.16 5.58 10.19
CA GLU A 144 0.85 7.02 10.22
C GLU A 144 0.30 7.54 8.88
N THR A 145 0.73 6.97 7.75
CA THR A 145 0.23 7.36 6.43
C THR A 145 -1.21 6.89 6.21
N HIS A 146 -1.56 5.70 6.69
CA HIS A 146 -2.93 5.19 6.65
C HIS A 146 -3.81 5.93 7.66
N LYS A 147 -3.29 6.32 8.84
CA LYS A 147 -3.98 7.22 9.77
C LYS A 147 -4.23 8.60 9.16
N ALA A 148 -3.31 9.09 8.32
CA ALA A 148 -3.48 10.34 7.60
C ALA A 148 -4.52 10.24 6.48
N MET A 149 -4.77 9.05 5.95
CA MET A 149 -5.85 8.76 4.98
C MET A 149 -7.19 8.41 5.66
N ALA A 150 -7.15 7.86 6.86
CA ALA A 150 -8.34 7.69 7.69
C ALA A 150 -8.98 9.07 7.94
N LEU A 151 -10.30 9.18 7.79
CA LEU A 151 -11.03 10.45 7.82
C LEU A 151 -10.72 11.37 6.62
N ARG A 152 -10.17 10.82 5.52
CA ARG A 152 -10.01 11.48 4.22
C ARG A 152 -10.51 10.57 3.09
N PRO A 153 -11.82 10.56 2.83
CA PRO A 153 -12.37 9.74 1.74
C PRO A 153 -11.80 10.17 0.39
N GLN A 154 -11.50 9.20 -0.47
CA GLN A 154 -11.04 9.47 -1.85
C GLN A 154 -12.14 10.15 -2.67
N ASN A 155 -13.40 9.78 -2.42
CA ASN A 155 -14.59 10.31 -3.08
C ASN A 155 -15.51 10.99 -2.07
N ALA A 156 -15.07 12.12 -1.52
CA ALA A 156 -15.91 12.95 -0.67
C ALA A 156 -17.15 13.44 -1.44
N GLU A 157 -18.32 13.38 -0.81
CA GLU A 157 -19.52 14.04 -1.34
C GLU A 157 -19.26 15.54 -1.53
N SER A 158 -19.82 16.12 -2.59
CA SER A 158 -19.53 17.51 -2.99
C SER A 158 -19.78 18.52 -1.86
N MET A 159 -20.82 18.29 -1.05
CA MET A 159 -21.17 19.12 0.11
C MET A 159 -20.16 19.05 1.26
N TRP A 160 -19.44 17.93 1.41
CA TRP A 160 -18.47 17.71 2.49
C TRP A 160 -17.02 17.94 2.04
N LYS A 161 -16.76 18.06 0.75
CA LYS A 161 -15.40 18.20 0.18
C LYS A 161 -14.55 19.27 0.86
N GLN A 162 -15.11 20.47 1.08
CA GLN A 162 -14.42 21.56 1.77
C GLN A 162 -14.21 21.29 3.27
N HIS A 163 -15.11 20.54 3.91
CA HIS A 163 -14.99 20.19 5.33
C HIS A 163 -13.83 19.23 5.58
N PHE A 164 -13.52 18.34 4.63
CA PHE A 164 -12.39 17.43 4.72
C PHE A 164 -11.01 18.12 4.60
N GLU A 165 -10.94 19.40 4.23
CA GLU A 165 -9.69 20.16 4.17
C GLU A 165 -9.19 20.57 5.57
N SER A 166 -10.08 20.76 6.54
CA SER A 166 -9.72 21.14 7.91
C SER A 166 -9.96 20.03 8.94
N ASN A 167 -9.18 19.99 10.01
CA ASN A 167 -9.37 18.99 11.06
C ASN A 167 -10.73 19.13 11.76
N PHE A 168 -11.22 20.35 11.99
CA PHE A 168 -12.53 20.58 12.61
C PHE A 168 -13.68 20.19 11.68
N GLY A 169 -13.56 20.47 10.38
CA GLY A 169 -14.55 20.06 9.38
C GLY A 169 -14.62 18.54 9.24
N ARG A 170 -13.49 17.83 9.32
CA ARG A 170 -13.46 16.36 9.36
C ARG A 170 -14.22 15.78 10.54
N ILE A 171 -14.02 16.35 11.73
CA ILE A 171 -14.74 15.93 12.94
C ILE A 171 -16.25 16.16 12.77
N HIS A 172 -16.64 17.29 12.17
CA HIS A 172 -18.04 17.59 11.91
C HIS A 172 -18.67 16.63 10.89
N ALA A 173 -17.98 16.36 9.77
CA ALA A 173 -18.42 15.40 8.77
C ALA A 173 -18.53 13.99 9.37
N LEU A 174 -17.53 13.56 10.14
CA LEU A 174 -17.52 12.27 10.84
C LEU A 174 -18.73 12.13 11.76
N ARG A 175 -19.01 13.16 12.56
CA ARG A 175 -20.17 13.18 13.43
C ARG A 175 -21.46 13.00 12.64
N ASN A 176 -21.60 13.72 11.53
CA ASN A 176 -22.78 13.62 10.68
C ASN A 176 -22.93 12.22 10.07
N TYR A 177 -21.87 11.62 9.53
CA TYR A 177 -21.93 10.25 9.01
C TYR A 177 -22.23 9.22 10.11
N THR A 178 -21.72 9.43 11.32
CA THR A 178 -22.03 8.60 12.50
C THR A 178 -23.52 8.67 12.84
N ASP A 179 -24.09 9.88 12.86
CA ASP A 179 -25.52 10.12 13.09
C ASP A 179 -26.37 9.46 11.99
N GLN A 180 -25.97 9.58 10.71
CA GLN A 180 -26.64 8.95 9.58
C GLN A 180 -26.64 7.43 9.68
N LEU A 181 -25.50 6.81 10.00
CA LEU A 181 -25.39 5.36 10.15
C LEU A 181 -26.24 4.86 11.32
N ALA A 182 -26.21 5.55 12.47
CA ALA A 182 -27.05 5.20 13.62
C ALA A 182 -28.55 5.27 13.29
N LEU A 183 -28.99 6.32 12.56
CA LEU A 183 -30.34 6.43 12.03
C LEU A 183 -30.69 5.29 11.09
N ARG A 184 -29.78 4.94 10.17
CA ARG A 184 -29.99 3.83 9.23
C ARG A 184 -30.13 2.49 9.94
N CYS A 185 -29.33 2.24 10.98
CA CYS A 185 -29.45 1.03 11.80
C CYS A 185 -30.79 0.96 12.56
N TRP A 186 -31.29 2.10 13.04
CA TRP A 186 -32.62 2.19 13.63
C TRP A 186 -33.71 1.85 12.60
N GLU A 187 -33.65 2.44 11.41
CA GLU A 187 -34.59 2.15 10.32
C GLU A 187 -34.58 0.68 9.95
N ILE A 188 -33.39 0.06 9.82
CA ILE A 188 -33.25 -1.37 9.57
C ILE A 188 -33.93 -2.20 10.67
N GLY A 189 -33.74 -1.83 11.94
CA GLY A 189 -34.40 -2.46 13.09
C GLY A 189 -35.93 -2.40 13.01
N VAL A 190 -36.47 -1.23 12.66
CA VAL A 190 -37.92 -1.00 12.52
C VAL A 190 -38.50 -1.71 11.29
N GLU A 191 -37.86 -1.54 10.12
CA GLU A 191 -38.25 -2.21 8.86
C GLU A 191 -38.32 -3.72 9.07
N GLY A 192 -37.28 -4.30 9.69
CA GLY A 192 -37.21 -5.74 9.92
C GLY A 192 -38.15 -6.23 11.02
N ALA A 193 -38.47 -5.42 12.04
CA ALA A 193 -39.54 -5.72 13.01
C ALA A 193 -40.91 -5.78 12.34
N ASN A 194 -41.24 -4.80 11.51
CA ASN A 194 -42.52 -4.76 10.81
C ASN A 194 -42.66 -5.87 9.77
N SER A 195 -41.55 -6.29 9.14
CA SER A 195 -41.53 -7.26 8.05
C SER A 195 -41.17 -8.69 8.49
N GLY A 196 -40.89 -8.91 9.78
CA GLY A 196 -40.52 -10.22 10.33
C GLY A 196 -39.21 -10.78 9.78
N TRP A 197 -38.18 -9.94 9.59
CA TRP A 197 -36.91 -10.38 9.01
C TRP A 197 -36.13 -11.33 9.92
N GLN A 198 -35.39 -12.23 9.30
CA GLN A 198 -34.44 -13.11 9.99
C GLN A 198 -33.04 -12.48 10.03
N ARG A 199 -32.22 -12.89 11.01
CA ARG A 199 -30.85 -12.41 11.24
C ARG A 199 -29.97 -12.32 9.98
N PRO A 200 -29.99 -13.25 9.00
CA PRO A 200 -29.16 -13.14 7.80
C PRO A 200 -29.46 -11.89 6.95
N LEU A 201 -30.72 -11.47 6.89
CA LEU A 201 -31.11 -10.29 6.11
C LEU A 201 -30.66 -8.99 6.81
N TYR A 202 -30.75 -8.94 8.15
CA TYR A 202 -30.18 -7.85 8.95
C TYR A 202 -28.68 -7.72 8.72
N ARG A 203 -27.94 -8.83 8.82
CA ARG A 203 -26.50 -8.87 8.56
C ARG A 203 -26.19 -8.28 7.20
N LYS A 204 -26.90 -8.68 6.15
CA LYS A 204 -26.69 -8.16 4.80
C LYS A 204 -26.88 -6.64 4.72
N LYS A 205 -27.98 -6.11 5.26
CA LYS A 205 -28.26 -4.66 5.22
C LYS A 205 -27.29 -3.84 6.07
N ILE A 206 -26.94 -4.33 7.27
CA ILE A 206 -25.98 -3.66 8.15
C ILE A 206 -24.59 -3.67 7.53
N ASN A 207 -24.14 -4.81 6.97
CA ASN A 207 -22.85 -4.89 6.30
C ASN A 207 -22.76 -3.93 5.11
N GLN A 208 -23.84 -3.80 4.33
CA GLN A 208 -23.90 -2.82 3.25
C GLN A 208 -23.80 -1.39 3.78
N SER A 209 -24.60 -1.04 4.78
CA SER A 209 -24.59 0.31 5.39
C SER A 209 -23.23 0.65 6.01
N MET A 210 -22.58 -0.32 6.64
CA MET A 210 -21.23 -0.19 7.19
C MET A 210 -20.17 -0.03 6.11
N SER A 211 -20.29 -0.75 5.00
CA SER A 211 -19.39 -0.61 3.85
C SER A 211 -19.49 0.81 3.29
N ASP A 212 -20.71 1.31 3.08
CA ASP A 212 -20.96 2.66 2.56
C ASP A 212 -20.40 3.73 3.52
N TYR A 213 -20.62 3.56 4.83
CA TYR A 213 -20.04 4.42 5.86
C TYR A 213 -18.50 4.42 5.85
N ASN A 214 -17.88 3.24 5.78
CA ASN A 214 -16.42 3.12 5.78
C ASN A 214 -15.80 3.80 4.56
N ILE A 215 -16.45 3.71 3.39
CA ILE A 215 -16.01 4.41 2.17
C ILE A 215 -16.17 5.93 2.34
N ALA A 216 -17.32 6.39 2.85
CA ALA A 216 -17.62 7.81 3.03
C ALA A 216 -16.68 8.50 4.03
N VAL A 217 -16.18 7.76 5.01
CA VAL A 217 -15.26 8.25 6.05
C VAL A 217 -13.80 7.93 5.73
N GLY A 218 -13.51 7.06 4.75
CA GLY A 218 -12.16 6.63 4.39
C GLY A 218 -11.54 5.60 5.35
N LEU A 219 -12.37 4.85 6.09
CA LEU A 219 -11.95 3.73 6.94
C LEU A 219 -11.71 2.43 6.16
N ASP A 220 -12.10 2.39 4.88
CA ASP A 220 -11.78 1.30 3.97
C ASP A 220 -10.26 1.10 3.78
N ASN A 221 -9.48 2.17 3.94
CA ASN A 221 -8.02 2.13 3.85
C ASN A 221 -7.34 1.32 4.97
N VAL A 222 -8.03 0.92 6.04
CA VAL A 222 -7.45 0.17 7.16
C VAL A 222 -7.00 -1.24 6.77
N LEU A 223 -7.66 -1.83 5.78
CA LEU A 223 -7.31 -3.15 5.23
C LEU A 223 -6.39 -3.06 4.01
N THR A 224 -5.92 -1.86 3.65
CA THR A 224 -4.98 -1.74 2.53
C THR A 224 -3.59 -2.22 2.97
N PRO A 225 -2.95 -3.09 2.17
CA PRO A 225 -1.63 -3.57 2.52
C PRO A 225 -0.54 -2.49 2.34
N ILE A 226 0.37 -2.39 3.30
CA ILE A 226 1.54 -1.52 3.37
C ILE A 226 2.52 -1.79 2.21
N TRP A 227 2.63 -3.02 1.69
CA TRP A 227 3.47 -3.26 0.51
C TRP A 227 3.05 -2.46 -0.73
N THR A 228 1.77 -2.05 -0.84
CA THR A 228 1.31 -1.14 -1.91
C THR A 228 1.87 0.28 -1.76
N PHE A 229 2.12 0.74 -0.53
CA PHE A 229 2.77 2.02 -0.24
C PHE A 229 4.24 2.01 -0.65
N TRP A 230 4.98 0.94 -0.37
CA TRP A 230 6.38 0.82 -0.83
C TRP A 230 6.47 0.75 -2.34
N ASN A 231 5.60 -0.01 -3.01
CA ASN A 231 5.55 -0.03 -4.47
C ASN A 231 5.24 1.35 -5.06
N ALA A 232 4.33 2.12 -4.47
CA ALA A 232 4.05 3.50 -4.87
C ALA A 232 5.23 4.43 -4.60
N MET A 233 5.94 4.28 -3.47
CA MET A 233 7.12 5.08 -3.12
C MET A 233 8.30 4.81 -4.06
N PHE A 234 8.58 3.54 -4.39
CA PHE A 234 9.62 3.17 -5.35
C PHE A 234 9.28 3.66 -6.77
N LEU A 235 8.00 3.70 -7.14
CA LEU A 235 7.55 4.29 -8.41
C LEU A 235 7.61 5.83 -8.40
N ALA A 236 7.30 6.48 -7.28
CA ALA A 236 7.32 7.93 -7.11
C ALA A 236 8.75 8.50 -7.04
N GLY A 237 9.69 7.78 -6.43
CA GLY A 237 11.12 8.14 -6.43
C GLY A 237 11.77 8.12 -7.82
N ARG A 238 11.02 7.70 -8.85
CA ARG A 238 11.42 7.69 -10.26
C ARG A 238 10.96 8.94 -11.04
N LEU A 239 10.19 9.84 -10.41
CA LEU A 239 9.64 11.07 -10.99
C LEU A 239 10.32 12.37 -10.47
N LEU A 240 11.36 12.24 -9.64
CA LEU A 240 12.27 13.33 -9.23
C LEU A 240 13.60 13.17 -9.97
#